data_AF-A0A3D6C4A5-F1
#
_entry.id   AF-A0A3D6C4A5-F1
#
_cell.length_a   1.000
_cell.length_b   1.000
_cell.length_c   1.000
_cell.angle_alpha   90.00
_cell.angle_beta   90.00
_cell.angle_gamma   90.00
#
_symmetry.space_group_name_H-M   'P 1'
#
loop_
_entity.id
_entity.type
_entity.pdbx_description
1 polymer ?
#
loop_
_entity_poly.entity_id
_entity_poly.type
_entity_poly.pdbx_seq_one_letter_code
_entity_poly.pdbx_strand_id
1 'polypeptide(L)'
;MGLSCSCDQEWDGEGVAAYSPTDFTKLETKRRRRCCSCNQLIDVGASCLEFRRVRLAQDEIEERIYGDDNEISLASKYMCEDCGEIFLNLEDLGYCVDYTECMSAALAEYWEITGFRPEKQTA
;
A
#
# COMPACT_ATOMS: atom_id res chain seq x y z
N MET A 1 -6.75 -6.07 16.56
CA MET A 1 -7.42 -5.66 15.30
C MET A 1 -6.29 -5.61 14.32
N GLY A 2 -6.18 -6.71 13.60
CA GLY A 2 -4.94 -7.20 13.01
C GLY A 2 -5.00 -7.37 11.52
N LEU A 3 -3.84 -7.71 10.94
CA LEU A 3 -3.59 -8.16 9.54
C LEU A 3 -4.88 -8.06 8.68
N SER A 4 -5.18 -6.84 8.27
CA SER A 4 -6.53 -6.32 8.06
C SER A 4 -7.30 -6.86 6.85
N CYS A 5 -8.49 -7.43 7.10
CA CYS A 5 -9.69 -7.22 6.27
C CYS A 5 -10.97 -7.20 7.12
N SER A 6 -11.80 -6.17 6.92
CA SER A 6 -13.25 -6.33 6.79
C SER A 6 -13.59 -6.11 5.31
N CYS A 7 -13.38 -7.13 4.49
CA CYS A 7 -13.57 -7.05 3.03
C CYS A 7 -14.75 -7.91 2.61
N ASP A 8 -15.94 -7.47 3.00
CA ASP A 8 -17.22 -7.89 2.43
C ASP A 8 -18.01 -6.67 1.93
N GLN A 9 -17.34 -5.53 1.73
CA GLN A 9 -17.94 -4.37 1.09
C GLN A 9 -17.40 -4.27 -0.33
N GLU A 10 -18.28 -4.58 -1.29
CA GLU A 10 -18.15 -4.08 -2.65
C GLU A 10 -17.87 -2.57 -2.57
N TRP A 11 -16.86 -2.10 -3.30
CA TRP A 11 -16.53 -0.69 -3.31
C TRP A 11 -17.67 0.07 -3.98
N ASP A 12 -18.54 0.69 -3.17
CA ASP A 12 -19.72 1.45 -3.60
C ASP A 12 -19.35 2.79 -4.30
N GLY A 13 -18.12 2.94 -4.79
CA GLY A 13 -17.62 4.17 -5.42
C GLY A 13 -17.24 5.29 -4.44
N GLU A 14 -17.54 5.13 -3.15
CA GLU A 14 -17.19 6.09 -2.11
C GLU A 14 -15.77 5.81 -1.58
N GLY A 15 -14.88 6.80 -1.67
CA GLY A 15 -13.52 6.75 -1.12
C GLY A 15 -12.39 6.65 -2.16
N VAL A 16 -11.20 6.25 -1.70
CA VAL A 16 -9.99 6.14 -2.54
C VAL A 16 -9.57 4.69 -2.62
N ALA A 17 -9.63 4.11 -3.81
CA ALA A 17 -9.06 2.80 -4.09
C ALA A 17 -7.56 2.92 -4.41
N ALA A 18 -6.81 1.86 -4.13
CA ALA A 18 -5.44 1.72 -4.55
C ALA A 18 -5.24 0.36 -5.23
N TYR A 19 -4.49 0.35 -6.33
CA TYR A 19 -4.07 -0.90 -6.93
C TYR A 19 -2.87 -1.46 -6.16
N SER A 20 -3.00 -2.69 -5.65
CA SER A 20 -1.88 -3.40 -5.01
C SER A 20 -0.78 -3.63 -6.05
N PRO A 21 0.45 -3.16 -5.79
CA PRO A 21 1.59 -3.42 -6.65
C PRO A 21 2.05 -4.87 -6.48
N THR A 22 2.42 -5.52 -7.57
CA THR A 22 2.91 -6.92 -7.56
C THR A 22 4.43 -7.03 -7.51
N ASP A 23 5.16 -5.96 -7.84
CA ASP A 23 6.62 -5.97 -7.95
C ASP A 23 7.21 -4.59 -7.62
N PHE A 24 8.51 -4.56 -7.33
CA PHE A 24 9.23 -3.33 -7.06
C PHE A 24 9.45 -2.49 -8.31
N THR A 25 9.34 -1.18 -8.15
CA THR A 25 9.70 -0.20 -9.18
C THR A 25 10.76 0.76 -8.64
N LYS A 26 11.31 1.61 -9.51
CA LYS A 26 12.22 2.68 -9.09
C LYS A 26 11.43 3.97 -8.86
N LEU A 27 11.89 4.77 -7.91
CA LEU A 27 11.29 6.08 -7.68
C LEU A 27 11.69 7.07 -8.79
N GLU A 28 10.87 7.17 -9.84
CA GLU A 28 11.12 8.05 -11.00
C GLU A 28 10.61 9.49 -10.83
N THR A 29 10.19 9.87 -9.62
CA THR A 29 9.66 11.22 -9.36
C THR A 29 10.77 12.28 -9.28
N LYS A 30 10.42 13.55 -9.53
CA LYS A 30 11.37 14.68 -9.50
C LYS A 30 11.97 14.99 -8.11
N ARG A 31 11.40 14.46 -7.03
CA ARG A 31 11.78 14.75 -5.64
C ARG A 31 11.68 13.48 -4.82
N ARG A 32 12.48 13.39 -3.76
CA ARG A 32 12.36 12.32 -2.74
C ARG A 32 10.92 12.21 -2.23
N ARG A 33 10.51 11.00 -1.88
CA ARG A 33 9.20 10.70 -1.29
C ARG A 33 9.37 10.11 0.10
N ARG A 34 8.29 10.10 0.88
CA ARG A 34 8.26 9.39 2.17
C ARG A 34 7.54 8.07 1.99
N CYS A 35 8.07 7.03 2.61
CA CYS A 35 7.39 5.74 2.74
C CYS A 35 6.05 5.95 3.45
N CYS A 36 4.96 5.43 2.88
CA CYS A 36 3.62 5.56 3.45
C CYS A 36 3.43 4.78 4.76
N SER A 37 4.29 3.81 5.05
CA SER A 37 4.29 3.01 6.28
C SER A 37 5.23 3.59 7.35
N CYS A 38 6.54 3.61 7.08
CA CYS A 38 7.55 3.99 8.09
C CYS A 38 7.98 5.47 8.06
N ASN A 39 7.46 6.27 7.12
CA ASN A 39 7.79 7.69 6.92
C ASN A 39 9.26 8.02 6.61
N GLN A 40 10.12 7.01 6.40
CA GLN A 40 11.49 7.19 5.93
C GLN A 40 11.52 7.81 4.54
N LEU A 41 12.59 8.55 4.25
CA LEU A 41 12.79 9.20 2.94
C LEU A 41 13.33 8.17 1.93
N ILE A 42 12.65 8.08 0.80
CA ILE A 42 13.02 7.27 -0.36
C ILE A 42 13.75 8.19 -1.34
N ASP A 43 14.98 7.83 -1.67
CA ASP A 43 15.81 8.53 -2.65
C ASP A 43 15.27 8.38 -4.08
N VAL A 44 15.51 9.39 -4.92
CA VAL A 44 15.15 9.32 -6.34
C VAL A 44 15.99 8.22 -7.00
N GLY A 45 15.32 7.31 -7.71
CA GLY A 45 15.93 6.14 -8.34
C GLY A 45 16.11 4.92 -7.42
N ALA A 46 15.79 5.02 -6.12
CA ALA A 46 15.79 3.88 -5.21
C ALA A 46 14.61 2.92 -5.49
N SER A 47 14.74 1.66 -5.09
CA SER A 47 13.69 0.65 -5.16
C SER A 47 12.54 1.00 -4.19
N CYS A 48 11.31 0.91 -4.66
CA CYS A 48 10.10 1.19 -3.88
C CYS A 48 8.88 0.50 -4.50
N LEU A 49 7.82 0.30 -3.70
CA LEU A 49 6.51 -0.04 -4.23
C LEU A 49 5.73 1.24 -4.54
N GLU A 50 5.03 1.26 -5.67
CA GLU A 50 4.13 2.34 -6.07
C GLU A 50 2.67 1.89 -5.93
N PHE A 51 1.94 2.54 -5.03
CA PHE A 51 0.49 2.38 -4.89
C PHE A 51 -0.21 3.44 -5.73
N ARG A 52 -0.69 3.03 -6.91
CA ARG A 52 -1.50 3.89 -7.78
C ARG A 52 -2.89 4.02 -7.21
N ARG A 53 -3.33 5.26 -6.99
CA ARG A 53 -4.57 5.56 -6.27
C ARG A 53 -5.56 6.19 -7.22
N VAL A 54 -6.82 5.78 -7.10
CA VAL A 54 -7.93 6.29 -7.90
C VAL A 54 -9.12 6.60 -6.99
N ARG A 55 -9.98 7.49 -7.45
CA ARG A 55 -11.31 7.71 -6.87
C ARG A 55 -12.29 8.02 -7.99
N LEU A 56 -13.58 7.85 -7.75
CA LEU A 56 -14.58 8.36 -8.70
C LEU A 56 -14.74 9.88 -8.58
N ALA A 57 -15.33 10.47 -9.61
CA ALA A 57 -15.84 11.83 -9.56
C ALA A 57 -16.87 11.95 -8.43
N GLN A 58 -16.84 13.07 -7.71
CA GLN A 58 -17.71 13.27 -6.53
C GLN A 58 -18.75 14.38 -6.73
N ASP A 59 -18.66 15.13 -7.82
CA ASP A 59 -19.55 16.24 -8.12
C ASP A 59 -19.72 16.45 -9.63
N GLU A 60 -20.79 17.16 -9.99
CA GLU A 60 -21.17 17.43 -11.38
C GLU A 60 -20.09 18.17 -12.18
N ILE A 61 -19.19 18.91 -11.52
CA ILE A 61 -18.09 19.61 -12.20
C ILE A 61 -17.01 18.59 -12.56
N GLU A 62 -16.65 17.72 -11.62
CA GLU A 62 -15.71 16.63 -11.86
C GLU A 62 -16.23 15.64 -12.91
N GLU A 63 -17.49 15.23 -12.83
CA GLU A 63 -18.13 14.38 -13.85
C GLU A 63 -18.11 15.02 -15.24
N ARG A 64 -18.26 16.35 -15.33
CA ARG A 64 -18.18 17.05 -16.62
C ARG A 64 -16.77 17.11 -17.19
N ILE A 65 -15.74 17.12 -16.34
CA ILE A 65 -14.34 17.18 -16.75
C ILE A 65 -13.80 15.80 -17.08
N TYR A 66 -14.08 14.83 -16.21
CA TYR A 66 -13.50 13.49 -16.26
C TYR A 66 -14.44 12.45 -16.86
N GLY A 67 -15.74 12.75 -16.97
CA GLY A 67 -16.80 11.83 -17.38
C GLY A 67 -17.49 11.19 -16.17
N ASP A 68 -18.74 10.79 -16.39
CA ASP A 68 -19.54 10.06 -15.40
C ASP A 68 -18.90 8.69 -15.11
N ASP A 69 -18.88 8.28 -13.84
CA ASP A 69 -18.25 7.04 -13.34
C ASP A 69 -16.76 6.83 -13.70
N ASN A 70 -16.05 7.86 -14.17
CA ASN A 70 -14.64 7.71 -14.52
C ASN A 70 -13.71 7.78 -13.31
N GLU A 71 -12.67 6.95 -13.33
CA GLU A 71 -11.61 6.92 -12.33
C GLU A 71 -10.68 8.13 -12.47
N ILE A 72 -10.68 8.99 -11.46
CA ILE A 72 -9.75 10.11 -11.31
C ILE A 72 -8.48 9.60 -10.64
N SER A 73 -7.37 9.65 -11.37
CA SER A 73 -6.04 9.32 -10.84
C SER A 73 -5.61 10.32 -9.76
N LEU A 74 -5.22 9.80 -8.60
CA LEU A 74 -4.67 10.55 -7.48
C LEU A 74 -3.15 10.41 -7.42
N ALA A 75 -2.52 11.24 -6.58
CA ALA A 75 -1.10 11.11 -6.30
C ALA A 75 -0.81 9.73 -5.69
N SER A 76 0.05 8.97 -6.38
CA SER A 76 0.56 7.68 -5.92
C SER A 76 1.21 7.80 -4.55
N LYS A 77 1.05 6.77 -3.73
CA LYS A 77 1.83 6.59 -2.50
C LYS A 77 3.01 5.66 -2.80
N TYR A 78 4.08 5.83 -2.04
CA TYR A 78 5.31 5.05 -2.21
C TYR A 78 5.67 4.37 -0.90
N MET A 79 6.16 3.15 -0.97
CA MET A 79 6.64 2.38 0.18
C MET A 79 8.10 1.98 -0.07
N CYS A 80 8.97 2.13 0.94
CA CYS A 80 10.38 1.78 0.81
C CYS A 80 10.57 0.27 0.65
N GLU A 81 11.75 -0.15 0.22
CA GLU A 81 12.12 -1.55 0.00
C GLU A 81 11.79 -2.43 1.22
N ASP A 82 12.28 -2.09 2.41
CA ASP A 82 12.05 -2.89 3.63
C ASP A 82 10.56 -3.08 3.97
N CYS A 83 9.76 -2.01 3.85
CA CYS A 83 8.33 -2.10 4.11
C CYS A 83 7.61 -2.84 2.98
N GLY A 84 8.08 -2.70 1.75
CA GLY A 84 7.51 -3.36 0.59
C GLY A 84 7.72 -4.86 0.60
N GLU A 85 8.88 -5.32 1.07
CA GLU A 85 9.14 -6.76 1.24
C GLU A 85 8.16 -7.36 2.25
N ILE A 86 7.92 -6.67 3.36
CA ILE A 86 6.93 -7.10 4.36
C ILE A 86 5.54 -7.15 3.73
N PHE A 87 5.13 -6.09 3.04
CA PHE A 87 3.82 -6.00 2.41
C PHE A 87 3.57 -7.14 1.42
N LEU A 88 4.48 -7.34 0.46
CA LEU A 88 4.35 -8.39 -0.56
C LEU A 88 4.35 -9.79 0.05
N ASN A 89 5.22 -10.05 1.05
CA ASN A 89 5.25 -11.35 1.70
C ASN A 89 3.96 -11.64 2.48
N LEU A 90 3.39 -10.64 3.17
CA LEU A 90 2.12 -10.82 3.87
C LEU A 90 0.97 -11.02 2.90
N GLU A 91 0.91 -10.28 1.79
CA GLU A 91 -0.08 -10.50 0.72
C GLU A 91 0.06 -11.89 0.08
N ASP A 92 1.28 -12.35 -0.21
CA ASP A 92 1.54 -13.69 -0.80
C ASP A 92 1.14 -14.83 0.15
N LEU A 93 1.28 -14.62 1.46
CA LEU A 93 0.77 -15.52 2.49
C LEU A 93 -0.77 -15.49 2.62
N GLY A 94 -1.46 -14.62 1.89
CA GLY A 94 -2.91 -14.49 1.88
C GLY A 94 -3.47 -13.61 2.99
N TYR A 95 -2.63 -12.81 3.67
CA TYR A 95 -3.12 -11.77 4.57
C TYR A 95 -3.47 -10.54 3.77
N CYS A 96 -4.63 -9.96 4.04
CA CYS A 96 -4.90 -8.62 3.56
C CYS A 96 -4.26 -7.63 4.55
N VAL A 97 -3.55 -6.63 4.03
CA VAL A 97 -2.84 -5.64 4.84
C VAL A 97 -3.10 -4.26 4.25
N ASP A 98 -3.52 -3.31 5.09
CA ASP A 98 -3.63 -1.93 4.66
C ASP A 98 -2.24 -1.30 4.48
N TYR A 99 -1.90 -0.96 3.23
CA TYR A 99 -0.63 -0.33 2.84
C TYR A 99 -0.36 1.03 3.50
N THR A 100 -1.34 1.61 4.18
CA THR A 100 -1.23 2.85 4.96
C THR A 100 -0.88 2.62 6.43
N GLU A 101 -0.93 1.37 6.90
CA GLU A 101 -0.53 0.98 8.25
C GLU A 101 0.97 0.75 8.37
N CYS A 102 1.43 0.60 9.60
CA CYS A 102 2.83 0.34 9.91
C CYS A 102 3.19 -1.12 9.61
N MET A 103 3.91 -1.37 8.51
CA MET A 103 4.28 -2.73 8.08
C MET A 103 5.08 -3.51 9.12
N SER A 104 5.95 -2.85 9.90
CA SER A 104 6.69 -3.53 10.96
C SER A 104 5.77 -4.01 12.10
N ALA A 105 4.66 -3.30 12.35
CA ALA A 105 3.66 -3.74 13.32
C ALA A 105 2.86 -4.94 12.78
N ALA A 106 2.49 -4.92 11.49
CA ALA A 106 1.85 -6.04 10.82
C ALA A 106 2.73 -7.31 10.84
N LEU A 107 4.03 -7.16 10.57
CA LEU A 107 4.99 -8.26 10.67
C LEU A 107 5.11 -8.83 12.09
N ALA A 108 5.16 -7.96 13.11
CA ALA A 108 5.22 -8.37 14.50
C ALA A 108 3.96 -9.16 14.90
N GLU A 109 2.78 -8.70 14.47
CA GLU A 109 1.53 -9.40 14.71
C GLU A 109 1.49 -10.76 14.01
N TYR A 110 1.97 -10.84 12.75
CA TYR A 110 2.13 -12.12 12.06
C TYR A 110 3.01 -13.10 12.85
N TRP A 111 4.11 -12.63 13.43
CA TRP A 111 4.97 -13.46 14.28
C TRP A 111 4.27 -13.94 15.55
N GLU A 112 3.48 -13.07 16.19
CA GLU A 112 2.71 -13.43 17.38
C GLU A 112 1.65 -14.50 17.07
N ILE A 113 0.91 -14.34 15.97
CA ILE A 113 -0.16 -15.26 15.56
C ILE A 113 0.39 -16.63 15.15
N THR A 114 1.47 -16.64 14.37
CA THR A 114 2.06 -17.90 13.87
C THR A 114 3.04 -18.56 14.83
N GLY A 115 3.46 -17.84 15.88
CA GLY A 115 4.53 -18.27 16.78
C GLY A 115 5.93 -18.26 16.12
N PHE A 116 6.07 -17.61 14.97
CA PHE A 116 7.36 -17.46 14.28
C PHE A 116 8.35 -16.69 15.16
N ARG A 117 9.58 -17.20 15.26
CA ARG A 117 10.66 -16.59 16.05
C ARG A 117 11.89 -16.35 15.17
N PRO A 118 12.13 -15.12 14.69
CA PRO A 118 13.26 -14.84 13.79
C PRO A 118 14.61 -15.14 14.45
N GLU A 119 14.73 -14.93 15.76
CA GLU A 119 15.97 -15.14 16.55
C GLU A 119 16.51 -16.58 16.52
N LYS A 120 15.67 -17.57 16.20
CA LYS A 120 16.06 -18.99 16.17
C LYS A 120 16.61 -19.45 14.82
N GLN A 121 16.61 -18.61 13.79
CA GLN A 121 17.00 -18.99 12.43
C GLN A 121 18.42 -18.58 12.05
N THR A 122 19.10 -17.76 12.86
CA THR A 122 20.51 -17.36 12.66
C THR A 122 21.51 -18.25 13.40
N ALA A 123 21.24 -19.56 13.53
CA ALA A 123 22.13 -20.54 14.16
C ALA A 123 22.65 -21.58 13.15
#